data_AF-V8PB59-F1
#
_entry.id   AF-V8PB59-F1
#
_cell.length_a   1.000
_cell.length_b   1.000
_cell.length_c   1.000
_cell.angle_alpha   90.00
_cell.angle_beta   90.00
_cell.angle_gamma   90.00
#
_symmetry.space_group_name_H-M   'P 1'
#
loop_
_entity.id
_entity.type
_entity.pdbx_description
1 polymer ?
#
loop_
_entity_poly.entity_id
_entity_poly.type
_entity_poly.pdbx_seq_one_letter_code
_entity_poly.pdbx_strand_id
1 'polypeptide(L)'
;MGVKSGLELITLPYGHQLRLDLIERHTTMAIGIAVDILGCTGNLEERVATLNRIIQVAVELKDSMGDLYAFSAIMKALEMPQIARLEQTWTSLRHCYTQTAIMYEKQLKPFSKLLHEGKEITCVSQNIVTVPLLMPLVTLLERQTVVFEGMDVWENTDQSCDIMLKHLATARLIAQNAEQYSANAERILTGFQPDDAMNEIFKTEFQMRLLWGSKGAQVNQNERYEKFNQILTALSRKLEPLTKQIEHRNA
;
A
#
# COMPACT_ATOMS: atom_id res chain seq x y z
N MET A 1 -3.70 -19.88 19.64
CA MET A 1 -2.66 -19.88 18.59
C MET A 1 -1.28 -20.35 19.07
N GLY A 2 -1.05 -20.64 20.36
CA GLY A 2 0.24 -21.18 20.84
C GLY A 2 1.39 -20.16 20.90
N VAL A 3 1.27 -19.06 20.16
CA VAL A 3 2.15 -17.88 20.16
C VAL A 3 1.45 -16.66 20.77
N LYS A 4 2.24 -15.66 21.16
CA LYS A 4 1.72 -14.45 21.85
C LYS A 4 1.19 -13.38 20.90
N SER A 5 1.60 -13.40 19.63
CA SER A 5 1.23 -12.36 18.65
C SER A 5 1.12 -12.91 17.22
N GLY A 6 0.29 -12.28 16.40
CA GLY A 6 0.24 -12.52 14.96
C GLY A 6 1.56 -12.22 14.26
N LEU A 7 2.36 -11.28 14.77
CA LEU A 7 3.69 -10.96 14.25
C LEU A 7 4.68 -12.12 14.42
N GLU A 8 4.54 -12.90 15.49
CA GLU A 8 5.30 -14.14 15.68
C GLU A 8 4.74 -15.23 14.73
N LEU A 9 3.41 -15.36 14.67
CA LEU A 9 2.71 -16.37 13.87
C LEU A 9 3.12 -16.35 12.39
N ILE A 10 3.20 -15.18 11.76
CA ILE A 10 3.53 -15.06 10.33
C ILE A 10 4.93 -15.56 9.98
N THR A 11 5.83 -15.71 10.96
CA THR A 11 7.18 -16.27 10.74
C THR A 11 7.20 -17.80 10.74
N LEU A 12 6.12 -18.45 11.16
CA LEU A 12 6.04 -19.89 11.37
C LEU A 12 5.27 -20.59 10.22
N PRO A 13 5.50 -21.88 9.95
CA PRO A 13 4.83 -22.59 8.85
C PRO A 13 3.31 -22.51 8.92
N TYR A 14 2.73 -22.67 10.11
CA TYR A 14 1.29 -22.63 10.35
C TYR A 14 0.69 -21.20 10.34
N GLY A 15 1.50 -20.17 10.12
CA GLY A 15 1.04 -18.79 9.87
C GLY A 15 0.57 -18.52 8.45
N HIS A 16 0.51 -19.56 7.59
CA HIS A 16 0.12 -19.46 6.18
C HIS A 16 -1.17 -18.67 5.95
N GLN A 17 -2.25 -19.03 6.65
CA GLN A 17 -3.54 -18.33 6.46
C GLN A 17 -3.44 -16.84 6.79
N LEU A 18 -2.78 -16.46 7.89
CA LEU A 18 -2.61 -15.07 8.25
C LEU A 18 -1.76 -14.31 7.22
N ARG A 19 -0.75 -14.95 6.61
CA ARG A 19 0.03 -14.35 5.52
C ARG A 19 -0.85 -14.10 4.29
N LEU A 20 -1.70 -15.05 3.91
CA LEU A 20 -2.66 -14.86 2.81
C LEU A 20 -3.64 -13.72 3.08
N ASP A 21 -4.19 -13.66 4.29
CA ASP A 21 -5.13 -12.61 4.70
C ASP A 21 -4.48 -11.22 4.67
N LEU A 22 -3.21 -11.11 5.10
CA LEU A 22 -2.43 -9.86 5.02
C LEU A 22 -2.14 -9.44 3.58
N ILE A 23 -1.85 -10.39 2.68
CA ILE A 23 -1.64 -10.09 1.25
C ILE A 23 -2.94 -9.59 0.60
N GLU A 24 -4.06 -10.23 0.90
CA GLU A 24 -5.39 -9.84 0.42
C GLU A 24 -5.78 -8.44 0.93
N ARG A 25 -5.60 -8.18 2.23
CA ARG A 25 -5.89 -6.88 2.84
C ARG A 25 -5.05 -5.77 2.22
N HIS A 26 -3.75 -5.98 2.05
CA HIS A 26 -2.85 -4.97 1.49
C HIS A 26 -3.22 -4.60 0.06
N THR A 27 -3.44 -5.64 -0.76
CA THR A 27 -3.76 -5.45 -2.18
C THR A 27 -5.13 -4.84 -2.37
N THR A 28 -6.14 -5.31 -1.61
CA THR A 28 -7.49 -4.75 -1.62
C THR A 28 -7.49 -3.27 -1.21
N MET A 29 -6.72 -2.91 -0.18
CA MET A 29 -6.58 -1.52 0.25
C MET A 29 -5.94 -0.65 -0.83
N ALA A 30 -4.84 -1.11 -1.46
CA ALA A 30 -4.17 -0.38 -2.52
C ALA A 30 -5.09 -0.17 -3.75
N ILE A 31 -5.85 -1.19 -4.14
CA ILE A 31 -6.86 -1.08 -5.21
C ILE A 31 -7.95 -0.08 -4.79
N GLY A 32 -8.45 -0.16 -3.56
CA GLY A 32 -9.46 0.76 -3.04
C GLY A 32 -9.03 2.23 -3.12
N ILE A 33 -7.78 2.53 -2.76
CA ILE A 33 -7.20 3.88 -2.85
C ILE A 33 -7.11 4.34 -4.32
N ALA A 34 -6.66 3.46 -5.22
CA ALA A 34 -6.61 3.78 -6.65
C ALA A 34 -8.02 4.03 -7.24
N VAL A 35 -9.03 3.26 -6.79
CA VAL A 35 -10.44 3.47 -7.13
C VAL A 35 -10.94 4.80 -6.61
N ASP A 36 -10.56 5.22 -5.40
CA ASP A 36 -10.98 6.51 -4.85
C ASP A 36 -10.46 7.68 -5.74
N ILE A 37 -9.19 7.64 -6.13
CA ILE A 37 -8.59 8.64 -7.03
C ILE A 37 -9.24 8.61 -8.43
N LEU A 38 -9.40 7.42 -9.02
CA LEU A 38 -9.90 7.26 -10.40
C LEU A 38 -11.44 7.30 -10.50
N GLY A 39 -12.13 7.12 -9.37
CA GLY A 39 -13.57 7.19 -9.22
C GLY A 39 -14.08 8.61 -9.00
N CYS A 40 -13.18 9.56 -8.73
CA CYS A 40 -13.46 11.00 -8.75
C CYS A 40 -13.90 11.44 -10.17
N THR A 41 -15.18 11.24 -10.47
CA THR A 41 -15.84 11.61 -11.74
C THR A 41 -16.27 13.07 -11.80
N GLY A 42 -16.03 13.83 -10.72
CA GLY A 42 -16.18 15.27 -10.69
C GLY A 42 -15.07 16.00 -11.46
N ASN A 43 -14.71 17.19 -11.00
CA ASN A 43 -13.70 18.01 -11.68
C ASN A 43 -12.27 17.64 -11.25
N LEU A 44 -11.28 18.21 -11.96
CA LEU A 44 -9.86 18.00 -11.66
C LEU A 44 -9.50 18.41 -10.22
N GLU A 45 -10.10 19.49 -9.70
CA GLU A 45 -9.78 20.03 -8.38
C GLU A 45 -10.17 19.07 -7.25
N GLU A 46 -11.34 18.42 -7.35
CA GLU A 46 -11.78 17.39 -6.40
C GLU A 46 -10.80 16.21 -6.39
N ARG A 47 -10.41 15.71 -7.57
CA ARG A 47 -9.44 14.62 -7.67
C ARG A 47 -8.07 14.99 -7.07
N VAL A 48 -7.62 16.22 -7.29
CA VAL A 48 -6.37 16.75 -6.73
C VAL A 48 -6.47 16.89 -5.21
N ALA A 49 -7.62 17.31 -4.68
CA ALA A 49 -7.87 17.37 -3.24
C ALA A 49 -7.88 15.96 -2.61
N THR A 50 -8.50 14.97 -3.26
CA THR A 50 -8.44 13.56 -2.85
C THR A 50 -7.02 13.04 -2.80
N LEU A 51 -6.23 13.26 -3.87
CA LEU A 51 -4.81 12.88 -3.92
C LEU A 51 -4.00 13.54 -2.80
N ASN A 52 -4.21 14.84 -2.55
CA ASN A 52 -3.58 15.56 -1.45
C ASN A 52 -3.92 14.92 -0.08
N ARG A 53 -5.18 14.54 0.15
CA ARG A 53 -5.60 13.89 1.41
C ARG A 53 -4.99 12.51 1.58
N ILE A 54 -4.93 11.70 0.52
CA ILE A 54 -4.29 10.38 0.56
C ILE A 54 -2.81 10.50 0.94
N ILE A 55 -2.08 11.48 0.39
CA ILE A 55 -0.68 11.70 0.76
C ILE A 55 -0.56 12.16 2.22
N GLN A 56 -1.47 13.02 2.72
CA GLN A 56 -1.48 13.42 4.13
C GLN A 56 -1.74 12.22 5.06
N VAL A 57 -2.64 11.31 4.69
CA VAL A 57 -2.84 10.07 5.45
C VAL A 57 -1.57 9.21 5.46
N ALA A 58 -0.83 9.13 4.36
CA ALA A 58 0.45 8.42 4.34
C ALA A 58 1.48 9.04 5.30
N VAL A 59 1.50 10.37 5.43
CA VAL A 59 2.34 11.07 6.43
C VAL A 59 1.91 10.67 7.84
N GLU A 60 0.62 10.71 8.18
CA GLU A 60 0.12 10.34 9.50
C GLU A 60 0.39 8.86 9.84
N LEU A 61 0.23 7.95 8.87
CA LEU A 61 0.57 6.54 9.06
C LEU A 61 2.05 6.33 9.37
N LYS A 62 2.93 7.09 8.72
CA LYS A 62 4.38 7.01 8.92
C LYS A 62 4.84 7.66 10.22
N ASP A 63 4.44 8.91 10.45
CA ASP A 63 5.03 9.78 11.48
C ASP A 63 4.29 9.72 12.81
N SER A 64 2.97 9.56 12.77
CA SER A 64 2.11 9.57 13.97
C SER A 64 1.76 8.16 14.43
N MET A 65 1.35 7.29 13.51
CA MET A 65 0.87 5.94 13.84
C MET A 65 1.98 4.89 13.80
N GLY A 66 3.04 5.10 13.02
CA GLY A 66 4.07 4.10 12.78
C GLY A 66 3.52 2.79 12.19
N ASP A 67 2.47 2.87 11.38
CA ASP A 67 1.89 1.74 10.66
C ASP A 67 2.52 1.69 9.25
N LEU A 68 3.65 0.99 9.16
CA LEU A 68 4.42 0.84 7.93
C LEU A 68 3.71 -0.09 6.93
N TYR A 69 2.86 -0.99 7.41
CA TYR A 69 2.07 -1.89 6.57
C TYR A 69 1.02 -1.11 5.77
N ALA A 70 0.16 -0.33 6.43
CA ALA A 70 -0.84 0.49 5.74
C ALA A 70 -0.19 1.62 4.93
N PHE A 71 0.88 2.24 5.44
CA PHE A 71 1.68 3.20 4.68
C PHE A 71 2.13 2.62 3.33
N SER A 72 2.66 1.39 3.34
CA SER A 72 3.12 0.75 2.10
C SER A 72 1.98 0.47 1.11
N ALA A 73 0.74 0.25 1.58
CA ALA A 73 -0.42 0.08 0.70
C ALA A 73 -0.79 1.39 -0.01
N ILE A 74 -0.70 2.53 0.69
CA ILE A 74 -0.88 3.85 0.06
C ILE A 74 0.21 4.10 -0.97
N MET A 75 1.48 3.87 -0.62
CA MET A 75 2.59 4.07 -1.56
C MET A 75 2.44 3.19 -2.80
N LYS A 76 2.05 1.91 -2.63
CA LYS A 76 1.74 1.01 -3.75
C LYS A 76 0.66 1.58 -4.66
N ALA A 77 -0.43 2.12 -4.11
CA ALA A 77 -1.50 2.72 -4.90
C ALA A 77 -1.03 3.94 -5.71
N LEU A 78 -0.23 4.82 -5.09
CA LEU A 78 0.29 6.03 -5.75
C LEU A 78 1.32 5.73 -6.85
N GLU A 79 1.98 4.57 -6.76
CA GLU A 79 2.96 4.10 -7.74
C GLU A 79 2.35 3.23 -8.86
N MET A 80 1.06 2.87 -8.75
CA MET A 80 0.34 2.15 -9.81
C MET A 80 0.44 2.92 -11.14
N PRO A 81 0.75 2.27 -12.28
CA PRO A 81 0.89 2.94 -13.58
C PRO A 81 -0.32 3.78 -13.98
N GLN A 82 -1.52 3.36 -13.57
CA GLN A 82 -2.80 3.99 -13.82
C GLN A 82 -2.95 5.32 -13.04
N ILE A 83 -2.28 5.46 -11.89
CA ILE A 83 -2.26 6.67 -11.06
C ILE A 83 -1.06 7.56 -11.43
N ALA A 84 0.13 6.95 -11.56
CA ALA A 84 1.37 7.67 -11.86
C ALA A 84 1.30 8.44 -13.20
N ARG A 85 0.52 7.94 -14.18
CA ARG A 85 0.35 8.58 -15.49
C ARG A 85 -0.56 9.81 -15.53
N LEU A 86 -1.23 10.16 -14.43
CA LEU A 86 -2.21 11.26 -14.39
C LEU A 86 -1.50 12.63 -14.34
N GLU A 87 -0.83 13.00 -15.44
CA GLU A 87 0.03 14.19 -15.52
C GLU A 87 -0.69 15.49 -15.14
N GLN A 88 -1.95 15.67 -15.55
CA GLN A 88 -2.71 16.88 -15.20
C GLN A 88 -2.99 16.93 -13.71
N THR A 89 -3.38 15.79 -13.12
CA THR A 89 -3.62 15.65 -11.67
C THR A 89 -2.34 15.93 -10.88
N TRP A 90 -1.22 15.30 -11.22
CA TRP A 90 0.05 15.51 -10.51
C TRP A 90 0.59 16.94 -10.69
N THR A 91 0.42 17.53 -11.88
CA THR A 91 0.83 18.92 -12.13
C THR A 91 -0.01 19.88 -11.31
N SER A 92 -1.33 19.71 -11.29
CA SER A 92 -2.23 20.52 -10.46
C SER A 92 -1.94 20.36 -8.96
N LEU A 93 -1.64 19.14 -8.48
CA LEU A 93 -1.19 18.92 -7.10
C LEU A 93 0.06 19.74 -6.76
N ARG A 94 1.06 19.78 -7.66
CA ARG A 94 2.29 20.57 -7.45
C ARG A 94 2.01 22.07 -7.35
N HIS A 95 1.00 22.57 -8.06
CA HIS A 95 0.62 23.99 -8.02
C HIS A 95 -0.26 24.33 -6.81
N CYS A 96 -1.28 23.52 -6.52
CA CYS A 96 -2.27 23.80 -5.48
C CYS A 96 -1.80 23.36 -4.08
N TYR A 97 -1.02 22.29 -4.00
CA TYR A 97 -0.57 21.66 -2.75
C TYR A 97 0.94 21.35 -2.81
N THR A 98 1.74 22.38 -3.13
CA THR A 98 3.18 22.25 -3.37
C THR A 98 3.92 21.52 -2.24
N GLN A 99 3.60 21.82 -0.98
CA GLN A 99 4.27 21.18 0.16
C GLN A 99 3.94 19.69 0.25
N THR A 100 2.70 19.28 -0.03
CA THR A 100 2.30 17.87 -0.09
C THR A 100 3.00 17.15 -1.24
N ALA A 101 3.12 17.78 -2.41
CA ALA A 101 3.85 17.21 -3.54
C ALA A 101 5.35 17.03 -3.23
N ILE A 102 5.98 18.01 -2.58
CA ILE A 102 7.38 17.91 -2.13
C ILE A 102 7.53 16.79 -1.08
N MET A 103 6.61 16.71 -0.11
CA MET A 103 6.60 15.67 0.91
C MET A 103 6.58 14.26 0.28
N TYR A 104 5.68 14.04 -0.67
CA TYR A 104 5.60 12.77 -1.39
C TYR A 104 6.89 12.42 -2.14
N GLU A 105 7.39 13.35 -2.97
CA GLU A 105 8.54 13.08 -3.85
C GLU A 105 9.89 13.02 -3.12
N LYS A 106 10.07 13.86 -2.09
CA LYS A 106 11.38 14.03 -1.42
C LYS A 106 11.49 13.29 -0.09
N GLN A 107 10.38 12.88 0.52
CA GLN A 107 10.40 12.17 1.79
C GLN A 107 9.76 10.79 1.68
N LEU A 108 8.50 10.70 1.26
CA LEU A 108 7.77 9.42 1.30
C LEU A 108 8.31 8.40 0.29
N LYS A 109 8.56 8.80 -0.97
CA LYS A 109 9.14 7.89 -1.98
C LYS A 109 10.54 7.37 -1.59
N PRO A 110 11.52 8.22 -1.23
CA PRO A 110 12.82 7.72 -0.77
C PRO A 110 12.71 6.81 0.46
N PHE A 111 11.82 7.14 1.40
CA PHE A 111 11.56 6.32 2.57
C PHE A 111 10.97 4.94 2.21
N SER A 112 9.95 4.91 1.35
CA SER A 112 9.35 3.68 0.81
C SER A 112 10.43 2.81 0.14
N LYS A 113 11.32 3.40 -0.66
CA LYS A 113 12.43 2.68 -1.28
C LYS A 113 13.35 2.03 -0.23
N LEU A 114 13.75 2.77 0.80
CA LEU A 114 14.60 2.24 1.88
C LEU A 114 13.93 1.07 2.63
N LEU A 115 12.62 1.17 2.87
CA LEU A 115 11.83 0.10 3.47
C LEU A 115 11.89 -1.18 2.62
N HIS A 116 11.69 -1.07 1.30
CA HIS A 116 11.76 -2.21 0.38
C HIS A 116 13.17 -2.82 0.28
N GLU A 117 14.22 -2.02 0.47
CA GLU A 117 15.62 -2.49 0.55
C GLU A 117 15.98 -3.16 1.90
N GLY A 118 15.01 -3.30 2.82
CA GLY A 118 15.19 -3.96 4.12
C GLY A 118 15.90 -3.08 5.16
N LYS A 119 15.88 -1.75 4.98
CA LYS A 119 16.58 -0.79 5.86
C LYS A 119 15.71 -0.20 6.98
N GLU A 120 14.54 -0.80 7.25
CA GLU A 120 13.57 -0.35 8.27
C GLU A 120 14.23 -0.02 9.61
N ILE A 121 15.08 -0.93 10.12
CA ILE A 121 15.73 -0.80 11.44
C ILE A 121 16.66 0.43 11.50
N THR A 122 17.24 0.82 10.37
CA THR A 122 18.19 1.95 10.31
C THR A 122 17.52 3.29 10.03
N CYS A 123 16.33 3.30 9.41
CA CYS A 123 15.66 4.53 9.00
C CYS A 123 14.45 4.92 9.86
N VAL A 124 13.98 4.04 10.76
CA VAL A 124 12.83 4.29 11.64
C VAL A 124 13.20 4.07 13.11
N SER A 125 12.76 4.99 13.97
CA SER A 125 12.82 4.79 15.41
C SER A 125 11.86 3.68 15.83
N GLN A 126 12.39 2.59 16.39
CA GLN A 126 11.60 1.42 16.81
C GLN A 126 10.56 1.75 17.89
N ASN A 127 10.68 2.91 18.56
CA ASN A 127 9.78 3.32 19.63
C ASN A 127 8.44 3.90 19.13
N ILE A 128 8.31 4.14 17.82
CA ILE A 128 7.07 4.67 17.22
C ILE A 128 6.36 3.64 16.34
N VAL A 129 7.02 2.56 15.93
CA VAL A 129 6.42 1.57 15.02
C VAL A 129 5.39 0.72 15.75
N THR A 130 4.17 0.69 15.22
CA THR A 130 3.04 -0.13 15.74
C THR A 130 2.78 -1.33 14.85
N VAL A 131 2.96 -1.19 13.53
CA VAL A 131 2.87 -2.28 12.57
C VAL A 131 4.09 -2.20 11.65
N PRO A 132 4.99 -3.20 11.69
CA PRO A 132 6.19 -3.19 10.85
C PRO A 132 5.83 -3.44 9.38
N LEU A 133 6.81 -3.29 8.48
CA LEU A 133 6.58 -3.61 7.07
C LEU A 133 6.49 -5.13 6.87
N LEU A 134 5.29 -5.63 6.58
CA LEU A 134 5.05 -7.08 6.49
C LEU A 134 5.19 -7.64 5.06
N MET A 135 4.86 -6.83 4.05
CA MET A 135 4.66 -7.31 2.68
C MET A 135 5.86 -8.05 2.06
N PRO A 136 7.10 -7.56 2.18
CA PRO A 136 8.26 -8.27 1.63
C PRO A 136 8.42 -9.67 2.23
N LEU A 137 8.26 -9.81 3.55
CA LEU A 137 8.36 -11.09 4.24
C LEU A 137 7.24 -12.05 3.80
N VAL A 138 5.98 -11.62 3.91
CA VAL A 138 4.85 -12.53 3.67
C VAL A 138 4.82 -12.99 2.21
N THR A 139 5.16 -12.10 1.27
CA THR A 139 5.29 -12.45 -0.15
C THR A 139 6.45 -13.41 -0.41
N LEU A 140 7.59 -13.22 0.27
CA LEU A 140 8.75 -14.10 0.17
C LEU A 140 8.44 -15.52 0.65
N LEU A 141 7.70 -15.65 1.75
CA LEU A 141 7.31 -16.95 2.31
C LEU A 141 6.18 -17.64 1.53
N GLU A 142 5.35 -16.85 0.85
CA GLU A 142 4.19 -17.32 0.09
C GLU A 142 4.43 -17.23 -1.42
N ARG A 143 5.63 -17.54 -1.92
CA ARG A 143 6.03 -17.43 -3.36
C ARG A 143 5.10 -18.11 -4.39
N GLN A 144 4.09 -18.87 -3.96
CA GLN A 144 3.02 -19.40 -4.80
C GLN A 144 1.80 -18.46 -4.93
N THR A 145 1.81 -17.31 -4.24
CA THR A 145 0.71 -16.34 -4.21
C THR A 145 0.84 -15.29 -5.28
N VAL A 146 -0.30 -14.92 -5.85
CA VAL A 146 -0.38 -13.99 -6.96
C VAL A 146 -0.40 -12.58 -6.42
N VAL A 147 0.74 -11.91 -6.56
CA VAL A 147 0.86 -10.50 -6.22
C VAL A 147 0.30 -9.69 -7.39
N PHE A 148 -0.71 -8.87 -7.14
CA PHE A 148 -1.19 -7.87 -8.09
C PHE A 148 -0.07 -6.90 -8.45
N GLU A 149 0.27 -6.87 -9.74
CA GLU A 149 1.48 -6.24 -10.32
C GLU A 149 2.73 -6.56 -9.49
N GLY A 150 3.41 -7.63 -9.94
CA GLY A 150 4.50 -8.29 -9.24
C GLY A 150 5.48 -7.31 -8.62
N MET A 151 5.65 -7.44 -7.30
CA MET A 151 6.83 -6.92 -6.63
C MET A 151 8.04 -7.68 -7.17
N ASP A 152 8.57 -7.17 -8.27
CA ASP A 152 9.78 -7.59 -8.99
C ASP A 152 11.07 -7.37 -8.16
N VAL A 153 10.91 -7.22 -6.84
CA VAL A 153 11.93 -6.88 -5.84
C VAL A 153 12.95 -8.00 -5.69
N TRP A 154 12.57 -9.22 -6.10
CA TRP A 154 13.32 -10.45 -5.83
C TRP A 154 13.97 -11.07 -7.06
N GLU A 155 13.61 -10.63 -8.26
CA GLU A 155 13.94 -11.34 -9.50
C GLU A 155 14.93 -10.57 -10.39
N ASN A 156 15.15 -9.28 -10.15
CA ASN A 156 15.79 -8.40 -11.14
C ASN A 156 17.01 -7.56 -10.67
N THR A 157 17.67 -7.90 -9.55
CA THR A 157 18.91 -7.19 -9.14
C THR A 157 20.01 -8.08 -8.56
N ASP A 158 21.27 -7.68 -8.74
CA ASP A 158 22.46 -8.31 -8.12
C ASP A 158 22.40 -8.30 -6.57
N GLN A 159 21.54 -7.48 -5.97
CA GLN A 159 21.38 -7.32 -4.52
C GLN A 159 20.21 -8.14 -3.94
N SER A 160 19.49 -8.90 -4.76
CA SER A 160 18.24 -9.57 -4.36
C SER A 160 18.43 -10.48 -3.14
N CYS A 161 19.52 -11.26 -3.08
CA CYS A 161 19.81 -12.13 -1.94
C CYS A 161 20.11 -11.37 -0.65
N ASP A 162 20.82 -10.24 -0.72
CA ASP A 162 21.13 -9.40 0.43
C ASP A 162 19.86 -8.75 0.99
N ILE A 163 18.99 -8.25 0.10
CA ILE A 163 17.68 -7.71 0.48
C ILE A 163 16.81 -8.81 1.14
N MET A 164 16.80 -10.03 0.59
CA MET A 164 16.05 -11.16 1.18
C MET A 164 16.55 -11.46 2.59
N LEU A 165 17.87 -11.55 2.77
CA LEU A 165 18.47 -11.82 4.06
C LEU A 165 18.13 -10.74 5.09
N LYS A 166 18.14 -9.46 4.69
CA LYS A 166 17.73 -8.34 5.55
C LYS A 166 16.30 -8.49 6.01
N HIS A 167 15.35 -8.76 5.10
CA HIS A 167 13.94 -8.94 5.47
C HIS A 167 13.72 -10.15 6.37
N LEU A 168 14.42 -11.27 6.13
CA LEU A 168 14.36 -12.46 7.01
C LEU A 168 14.98 -12.18 8.39
N ALA A 169 16.08 -11.45 8.45
CA ALA A 169 16.72 -11.06 9.71
C ALA A 169 15.81 -10.10 10.51
N THR A 170 15.20 -9.12 9.84
CA THR A 170 14.20 -8.23 10.43
C THR A 170 12.97 -9.00 10.91
N ALA A 171 12.48 -9.97 10.16
CA ALA A 171 11.36 -10.82 10.58
C ALA A 171 11.62 -11.55 11.90
N ARG A 172 12.85 -12.06 12.09
CA ARG A 172 13.27 -12.66 13.36
C ARG A 172 13.20 -11.65 14.51
N LEU A 173 13.64 -10.42 14.28
CA LEU A 173 13.58 -9.35 15.28
C LEU A 173 12.14 -8.93 15.57
N ILE A 174 11.27 -8.84 14.54
CA ILE A 174 9.85 -8.56 14.70
C ILE A 174 9.19 -9.59 15.61
N ALA A 175 9.43 -10.89 15.36
CA ALA A 175 8.88 -11.97 16.19
C ALA A 175 9.39 -11.90 17.64
N GLN A 176 10.68 -11.62 17.84
CA GLN A 176 11.28 -11.48 19.18
C GLN A 176 10.73 -10.28 19.96
N ASN A 177 10.37 -9.20 19.27
CA ASN A 177 9.92 -7.94 19.89
C ASN A 177 8.42 -7.67 19.68
N ALA A 178 7.62 -8.71 19.41
CA ALA A 178 6.19 -8.56 19.08
C ALA A 178 5.38 -7.80 20.16
N GLU A 179 5.76 -7.94 21.44
CA GLU A 179 5.13 -7.23 22.57
C GLU A 179 5.36 -5.71 22.49
N GLN A 180 6.52 -5.25 21.97
CA GLN A 180 6.83 -3.83 21.83
C GLN A 180 5.90 -3.12 20.83
N TYR A 181 5.64 -3.75 19.68
CA TYR A 181 4.70 -3.22 18.69
C TYR A 181 3.28 -3.08 19.26
N SER A 182 2.85 -4.07 20.05
CA SER A 182 1.55 -4.07 20.72
C SER A 182 1.46 -2.94 21.75
N ALA A 183 2.48 -2.79 22.60
CA ALA A 183 2.55 -1.71 23.59
C ALA A 183 2.58 -0.32 22.94
N ASN A 184 3.28 -0.17 21.80
CA ASN A 184 3.27 1.07 21.03
C ASN A 184 1.87 1.39 20.50
N ALA A 185 1.16 0.39 19.96
CA ALA A 185 -0.18 0.56 19.42
C ALA A 185 -1.17 0.96 20.53
N GLU A 186 -1.13 0.28 21.67
CA GLU A 186 -1.96 0.60 22.85
C GLU A 186 -1.72 2.03 23.34
N ARG A 187 -0.45 2.45 23.42
CA ARG A 187 -0.08 3.82 23.82
C ARG A 187 -0.64 4.87 22.86
N ILE A 188 -0.51 4.64 21.55
CA ILE A 188 -0.98 5.61 20.53
C ILE A 188 -2.51 5.67 20.49
N LEU A 189 -3.18 4.53 20.67
CA LEU A 189 -4.65 4.42 20.63
C LEU A 189 -5.32 4.67 21.98
N THR A 190 -4.57 5.05 23.02
CA THR A 190 -5.14 5.33 24.34
C THR A 190 -6.19 6.44 24.25
N GLY A 191 -7.43 6.11 24.62
CA GLY A 191 -8.56 7.04 24.57
C GLY A 191 -9.19 7.23 23.19
N PHE A 192 -8.72 6.52 22.15
CA PHE A 192 -9.33 6.56 20.83
C PHE A 192 -10.75 5.97 20.86
N GLN A 193 -11.70 6.70 20.27
CA GLN A 193 -13.09 6.27 20.11
C GLN A 193 -13.35 6.11 18.61
N PRO A 194 -13.37 4.87 18.08
CA PRO A 194 -13.61 4.66 16.66
C PRO A 194 -15.06 5.01 16.30
N ASP A 195 -15.23 5.67 15.15
CA ASP A 195 -16.54 5.77 14.51
C ASP A 195 -16.88 4.42 13.85
N ASP A 196 -18.08 3.90 14.11
CA ASP A 196 -18.49 2.57 13.65
C ASP A 196 -18.54 2.45 12.12
N ALA A 197 -19.03 3.48 11.44
CA ALA A 197 -19.13 3.48 9.97
C ALA A 197 -17.73 3.52 9.33
N MET A 198 -16.84 4.35 9.88
CA MET A 198 -15.45 4.46 9.43
C MET A 198 -14.69 3.16 9.69
N ASN A 199 -14.85 2.57 10.87
CA ASN A 199 -14.24 1.29 11.21
C ASN A 199 -14.68 0.18 10.24
N GLU A 200 -15.95 0.18 9.83
CA GLU A 200 -16.48 -0.81 8.90
C GLU A 200 -15.90 -0.67 7.48
N ILE A 201 -15.69 0.56 7.00
CA ILE A 201 -15.05 0.83 5.70
C ILE A 201 -13.61 0.29 5.66
N PHE A 202 -12.92 0.22 6.80
CA PHE A 202 -11.56 -0.31 6.89
C PHE A 202 -11.47 -1.83 7.08
N LYS A 203 -12.60 -2.55 7.12
CA LYS A 203 -12.59 -4.02 7.10
C LYS A 203 -12.42 -4.55 5.68
N THR A 204 -11.56 -5.55 5.53
CA THR A 204 -11.21 -6.10 4.21
C THR A 204 -12.43 -6.72 3.53
N GLU A 205 -13.32 -7.36 4.29
CA GLU A 205 -14.56 -7.96 3.79
C GLU A 205 -15.51 -6.90 3.22
N PHE A 206 -15.57 -5.73 3.86
CA PHE A 206 -16.36 -4.61 3.34
C PHE A 206 -15.75 -4.10 2.02
N GLN A 207 -14.44 -3.85 2.00
CA GLN A 207 -13.73 -3.38 0.81
C GLN A 207 -13.85 -4.37 -0.36
N MET A 208 -13.73 -5.66 -0.08
CA MET A 208 -13.90 -6.71 -1.10
C MET A 208 -15.31 -6.68 -1.68
N ARG A 209 -16.34 -6.55 -0.85
CA ARG A 209 -17.73 -6.44 -1.32
C ARG A 209 -17.98 -5.14 -2.08
N LEU A 210 -17.35 -4.04 -1.68
CA LEU A 210 -17.45 -2.76 -2.37
C LEU A 210 -16.86 -2.84 -3.78
N LEU A 211 -15.67 -3.45 -3.91
CA LEU A 211 -14.94 -3.54 -5.17
C LEU A 211 -15.52 -4.59 -6.12
N TRP A 212 -15.79 -5.80 -5.63
CA TRP A 212 -16.18 -6.94 -6.47
C TRP A 212 -17.65 -7.34 -6.34
N GLY A 213 -18.42 -6.71 -5.47
CA GLY A 213 -19.79 -7.12 -5.16
C GLY A 213 -19.85 -8.43 -4.36
N SER A 214 -21.05 -8.80 -3.91
CA SER A 214 -21.26 -9.97 -3.05
C SER A 214 -20.85 -11.29 -3.69
N LYS A 215 -21.07 -11.45 -5.01
CA LYS A 215 -20.69 -12.65 -5.76
C LYS A 215 -19.24 -12.60 -6.24
N GLY A 216 -18.79 -11.45 -6.75
CA GLY A 216 -17.45 -11.31 -7.30
C GLY A 216 -16.36 -11.39 -6.23
N ALA A 217 -16.66 -11.01 -4.98
CA ALA A 217 -15.70 -11.12 -3.87
C ALA A 217 -15.27 -12.56 -3.55
N GLN A 218 -16.03 -13.57 -3.98
CA GLN A 218 -15.71 -15.00 -3.79
C GLN A 218 -14.92 -15.60 -4.96
N VAL A 219 -14.68 -14.82 -6.02
CA VAL A 219 -13.91 -15.26 -7.19
C VAL A 219 -12.42 -15.34 -6.82
N ASN A 220 -11.69 -16.18 -7.56
CA ASN A 220 -10.26 -16.34 -7.40
C ASN A 220 -9.52 -14.99 -7.42
N GLN A 221 -8.51 -14.87 -6.56
CA GLN A 221 -7.76 -13.63 -6.34
C GLN A 221 -7.18 -13.06 -7.65
N ASN A 222 -6.57 -13.91 -8.49
CA ASN A 222 -5.94 -13.48 -9.74
C ASN A 222 -6.95 -12.83 -10.69
N GLU A 223 -8.11 -13.47 -10.86
CA GLU A 223 -9.16 -12.98 -11.75
C GLU A 223 -9.73 -11.65 -11.25
N ARG A 224 -9.94 -11.54 -9.92
CA ARG A 224 -10.39 -10.31 -9.27
C ARG A 224 -9.42 -9.16 -9.52
N TYR A 225 -8.13 -9.43 -9.39
CA TYR A 225 -7.06 -8.47 -9.54
C TYR A 225 -6.83 -8.07 -11.01
N GLU A 226 -6.74 -9.02 -11.93
CA GLU A 226 -6.66 -8.75 -13.37
C GLU A 226 -7.85 -7.91 -13.87
N LYS A 227 -9.06 -8.23 -13.38
CA LYS A 227 -10.26 -7.47 -13.71
C LYS A 227 -10.12 -6.02 -13.28
N PHE A 228 -9.61 -5.77 -12.07
CA PHE A 228 -9.38 -4.41 -11.60
C PHE A 228 -8.24 -3.70 -12.31
N ASN A 229 -7.19 -4.41 -12.74
CA ASN A 229 -6.17 -3.81 -13.61
C ASN A 229 -6.82 -3.18 -14.86
N GLN A 230 -7.69 -3.94 -15.53
CA GLN A 230 -8.39 -3.48 -16.72
C GLN A 230 -9.32 -2.30 -16.42
N ILE A 231 -10.07 -2.36 -15.31
CA ILE A 231 -10.98 -1.28 -14.89
C ILE A 231 -10.21 0.00 -14.59
N LEU A 232 -9.17 -0.06 -13.74
CA LEU A 232 -8.37 1.11 -13.38
C LEU A 232 -7.68 1.70 -14.61
N THR A 233 -7.20 0.86 -15.53
CA THR A 233 -6.60 1.32 -16.79
C THR A 233 -7.62 2.07 -17.65
N ALA A 234 -8.85 1.56 -17.76
CA ALA A 234 -9.92 2.22 -18.50
C ALA A 234 -10.34 3.55 -17.85
N LEU A 235 -10.49 3.59 -16.53
CA LEU A 235 -10.83 4.81 -15.78
C LEU A 235 -9.73 5.87 -15.92
N SER A 236 -8.47 5.49 -15.75
CA SER A 236 -7.33 6.39 -15.93
C SER A 236 -7.27 7.00 -17.33
N ARG A 237 -7.46 6.20 -18.38
CA ARG A 237 -7.52 6.69 -19.78
C ARG A 237 -8.74 7.58 -20.05
N LYS A 238 -9.86 7.34 -19.36
CA LYS A 238 -11.06 8.16 -19.47
C LYS A 238 -10.86 9.53 -18.83
N LEU A 239 -10.23 9.58 -17.65
CA LEU A 239 -9.95 10.82 -16.92
C LEU A 239 -8.90 11.68 -17.62
N GLU A 240 -7.79 11.06 -18.05
CA GLU A 240 -6.71 11.75 -18.75
C GLU A 240 -6.30 10.96 -20.01
N PRO A 241 -6.96 11.24 -21.15
CA PRO A 241 -6.70 10.58 -22.42
C PRO A 241 -5.24 10.73 -22.86
N LEU A 242 -4.71 9.68 -23.48
CA LEU A 242 -3.43 9.78 -24.20
C LEU A 242 -3.60 10.80 -25.33
N THR A 243 -2.91 11.93 -25.25
CA THR A 243 -2.83 12.88 -26.36
C THR A 243 -2.30 12.14 -27.58
N LYS A 244 -3.09 12.06 -28.64
CA LYS A 244 -2.56 11.67 -29.96
C LYS A 244 -1.45 12.67 -30.28
N GLN A 245 -0.21 12.20 -30.37
CA GLN A 245 0.81 12.96 -31.08
C GLN A 245 0.24 13.20 -32.48
N ILE A 246 -0.17 14.44 -32.75
CA ILE A 246 -0.54 14.87 -34.08
C ILE A 246 0.72 14.66 -34.90
N GLU A 247 0.68 13.68 -35.81
CA GLU A 247 1.66 13.52 -36.87
C GLU A 247 1.60 14.78 -37.75
N HIS A 248 2.25 15.86 -37.30
CA HIS A 248 2.80 16.85 -38.21
C HIS A 248 4.07 16.24 -38.83
N ARG A 249 3.88 15.27 -39.72
CA ARG A 249 4.84 15.02 -40.80
C ARG A 249 4.30 15.72 -42.03
N ASN A 250 4.85 16.92 -42.21
CA ASN A 250 4.75 17.82 -43.33
C ASN A 250 4.49 17.11 -44.67
N ALA A 251 3.45 17.60 -45.35
CA ALA A 251 3.33 17.58 -46.81
C ALA A 251 4.47 18.38 -47.46
#